data_AF-A0A7R9JQA6-F1
#
_entry.id   AF-A0A7R9JQA6-F1
#
_cell.length_a   1.000
_cell.length_b   1.000
_cell.length_c   1.000
_cell.angle_alpha   90.00
_cell.angle_beta   90.00
_cell.angle_gamma   90.00
#
_symmetry.space_group_name_H-M   'P 1'
#
loop_
_entity.id
_entity.type
_entity.pdbx_description
1 polymer ?
#
loop_
_entity_poly.entity_id
_entity_poly.type
_entity_poly.pdbx_seq_one_letter_code
_entity_poly.pdbx_strand_id
1 'polypeptide(L)'
;MAVPEFDKLLKAIMEDVKGDATLSKFEGLKTDNDRINFVLNFPRFKNLKISEKRCEKCDKKCEKMKINAEDITSKNHWEVLKYYNAAIKFAPAHSTYTPFLYASRSGVLYSLQFFSLALKDIARSSNYSLPIKTTINLQVIKGSCYLSMEKWSQAESTLLGAIDIIRSSSLNNVEKVEFTGEILPKLKYVKEKLHNKNKEQSKPNHGKSLSSIADFPTLDYGPNPNIPAASSALKFNWTPEKGRGLFVNQDIKIGSVVIVEKPFAWTSSKEAMMDHCLHCCNYTIAPIPCLRCSSVCFCDEECREKAMNKYHIFECPILDHILESKDLSCMGLLVYRIIVTANTQEITRSEMAPVLHKIEANENITPVESKLHFISESLHCNETEQSLKSIPVHFSSESYSSVYNQVTNTNRRSASDLFKRTVTACFLLRCFQSVVGDSKDEMLVGSRLLTHLQSCACNAYQISEQVVPQGDIKNSKEAEIGGAVYPTVSLCNHSCSPNVVRHSKAPERRYHSDISKSLGSSGVDWCWVWSARKGGGRTSLLGGGGEGQG
;
A
#
# COMPACT_ATOMS: atom_id res chain seq x y z
N MET A 1 17.36 -9.21 21.28
CA MET A 1 16.25 -9.68 20.42
C MET A 1 16.62 -11.06 19.89
N ALA A 2 15.67 -11.99 19.80
CA ALA A 2 15.95 -13.31 19.22
C ALA A 2 16.32 -13.17 17.74
N VAL A 3 17.29 -13.97 17.26
CA VAL A 3 17.63 -13.98 15.83
C VAL A 3 16.41 -14.52 15.05
N PRO A 4 15.99 -13.87 13.95
CA PRO A 4 14.86 -14.32 13.12
C PRO A 4 15.02 -15.76 12.65
N GLU A 5 13.89 -16.45 12.47
CA GLU A 5 13.86 -17.88 12.10
C GLU A 5 14.56 -18.15 10.77
N PHE A 6 14.29 -17.33 9.75
CA PHE A 6 14.94 -17.43 8.45
C PHE A 6 16.45 -17.22 8.53
N ASP A 7 16.91 -16.19 9.25
CA ASP A 7 18.34 -15.88 9.35
C ASP A 7 19.11 -17.03 10.03
N LYS A 8 18.50 -17.68 11.03
CA LYS A 8 19.06 -18.91 11.64
C LYS A 8 19.11 -20.07 10.65
N LEU A 9 18.02 -20.31 9.92
CA LEU A 9 17.90 -21.39 8.94
C LEU A 9 18.92 -21.22 7.81
N LEU A 10 18.99 -20.02 7.23
CA LEU A 10 19.92 -19.70 6.15
C LEU A 10 21.37 -19.89 6.60
N LYS A 11 21.73 -19.36 7.78
CA LYS A 11 23.07 -19.54 8.33
C LYS A 11 23.42 -21.02 8.49
N ALA A 12 22.52 -21.81 9.07
CA ALA A 12 22.75 -23.22 9.31
C ALA A 12 22.88 -24.04 8.00
N ILE A 13 22.05 -23.76 6.99
CA ILE A 13 22.17 -24.41 5.68
C ILE A 13 23.46 -24.00 4.97
N MET A 14 23.84 -22.72 5.05
CA MET A 14 25.10 -22.24 4.47
C MET A 14 26.33 -22.85 5.15
N GLU A 15 26.24 -23.18 6.45
CA GLU A 15 27.26 -23.93 7.18
C GLU A 15 27.31 -25.40 6.73
N ASP A 16 26.16 -26.06 6.57
CA ASP A 16 26.08 -27.45 6.12
C ASP A 16 26.72 -27.67 4.74
N VAL A 17 26.68 -26.67 3.85
CA VAL A 17 27.25 -26.76 2.48
C VAL A 17 28.67 -26.21 2.34
N LYS A 18 29.24 -25.65 3.42
CA LYS A 18 30.56 -25.01 3.35
C LYS A 18 31.67 -26.07 3.24
N GLY A 19 32.36 -26.09 2.11
CA GLY A 19 33.44 -27.06 1.84
C GLY A 19 32.95 -28.43 1.34
N ASP A 20 31.65 -28.58 1.10
CA ASP A 20 31.04 -29.77 0.52
C ASP A 20 30.90 -29.64 -1.01
N ALA A 21 30.96 -30.75 -1.74
CA ALA A 21 30.68 -30.84 -3.18
C ALA A 21 29.22 -30.48 -3.52
N THR A 22 28.37 -30.26 -2.52
CA THR A 22 26.97 -29.83 -2.64
C THR A 22 26.79 -28.56 -3.49
N LEU A 23 27.63 -27.53 -3.33
CA LEU A 23 27.53 -26.32 -4.17
C LEU A 23 27.91 -26.61 -5.63
N SER A 24 28.88 -27.49 -5.88
CA SER A 24 29.24 -27.91 -7.23
C SER A 24 28.14 -28.75 -7.90
N LYS A 25 27.46 -29.61 -7.14
CA LYS A 25 26.26 -30.31 -7.63
C LYS A 25 25.13 -29.33 -7.97
N PHE A 26 24.92 -28.34 -7.11
CA PHE A 26 23.91 -27.30 -7.30
C PHE A 26 24.18 -26.45 -8.56
N GLU A 27 25.44 -26.12 -8.82
CA GLU A 27 25.86 -25.36 -10.02
C GLU A 27 25.52 -26.09 -11.33
N GLY A 28 25.49 -27.43 -11.32
CA GLY A 28 25.08 -28.25 -12.46
C GLY A 28 23.60 -28.12 -12.84
N LEU A 29 22.75 -27.64 -11.93
CA LEU A 29 21.29 -27.58 -12.11
C LEU A 29 20.88 -26.47 -13.08
N LYS A 30 20.03 -26.81 -14.05
CA LYS A 30 19.66 -25.91 -15.15
C LYS A 30 18.37 -25.14 -14.89
N THR A 31 17.37 -25.79 -14.31
CA THR A 31 16.04 -25.17 -14.12
C THR A 31 15.81 -24.74 -12.67
N ASP A 32 14.92 -23.76 -12.48
CA ASP A 32 14.49 -23.35 -11.14
C ASP A 32 13.74 -24.49 -10.42
N ASN A 33 13.03 -25.35 -11.15
CA ASN A 33 12.43 -26.57 -10.58
C ASN A 33 13.49 -27.50 -9.97
N ASP A 34 14.58 -27.76 -10.69
CA ASP A 34 15.65 -28.62 -10.18
C ASP A 34 16.29 -28.02 -8.93
N ARG A 35 16.52 -26.69 -8.92
CA ARG A 35 17.09 -25.97 -7.78
C ARG A 35 16.19 -26.06 -6.55
N ILE A 36 14.89 -25.81 -6.72
CA ILE A 36 13.91 -25.91 -5.63
C ILE A 36 13.86 -27.35 -5.10
N ASN A 37 13.74 -28.34 -5.98
CA ASN A 37 13.71 -29.74 -5.57
C ASN A 37 15.00 -30.14 -4.82
N PHE A 38 16.15 -29.65 -5.25
CA PHE A 38 17.42 -29.89 -4.58
C PHE A 38 17.42 -29.38 -3.14
N VAL A 39 16.98 -28.13 -2.90
CA VAL A 39 16.99 -27.52 -1.56
C VAL A 39 15.87 -28.07 -0.67
N LEU A 40 14.68 -28.36 -1.20
CA LEU A 40 13.59 -28.96 -0.43
C LEU A 40 13.95 -30.34 0.15
N ASN A 41 14.89 -31.06 -0.49
CA ASN A 41 15.38 -32.34 0.00
C ASN A 41 16.34 -32.24 1.19
N PHE A 42 16.76 -31.04 1.60
CA PHE A 42 17.61 -30.86 2.76
C PHE A 42 16.84 -31.23 4.04
N PRO A 43 17.47 -31.93 5.02
CA PRO A 43 16.79 -32.33 6.25
C PRO A 43 16.11 -31.18 6.99
N ARG A 44 16.70 -29.99 6.93
CA ARG A 44 16.17 -28.77 7.56
C ARG A 44 14.86 -28.28 6.93
N PHE A 45 14.58 -28.60 5.66
CA PHE A 45 13.34 -28.21 4.98
C PHE A 45 12.25 -29.29 5.00
N LYS A 46 12.62 -30.57 5.09
CA LYS A 46 11.65 -31.69 5.14
C LYS A 46 10.68 -31.58 6.30
N ASN A 47 11.13 -31.05 7.44
CA ASN A 47 10.34 -30.94 8.67
C ASN A 47 10.04 -29.49 9.08
N LEU A 48 10.34 -28.50 8.24
CA LEU A 48 10.11 -27.09 8.58
C LEU A 48 8.62 -26.79 8.52
N LYS A 49 8.03 -26.46 9.68
CA LYS A 49 6.66 -25.96 9.78
C LYS A 49 6.67 -24.53 10.26
N ILE A 50 6.17 -23.62 9.44
CA ILE A 50 6.05 -22.21 9.79
C ILE A 50 4.75 -22.02 10.58
N SER A 51 4.86 -21.45 11.78
CA SER A 51 3.70 -21.01 12.56
C SER A 51 3.32 -19.57 12.23
N GLU A 52 2.08 -19.18 12.54
CA GLU A 52 1.69 -17.77 12.45
C GLU A 52 2.62 -16.91 13.33
N LYS A 53 3.13 -15.82 12.76
CA LYS A 53 3.90 -14.81 13.46
C LYS A 53 3.56 -13.42 12.91
N ARG A 54 2.91 -12.64 13.76
CA ARG A 54 2.53 -11.25 13.52
C ARG A 54 2.53 -10.46 14.81
N CYS A 55 2.65 -9.14 14.70
CA CYS A 55 2.52 -8.27 15.85
C CYS A 55 1.04 -8.21 16.23
N GLU A 56 0.67 -8.82 17.35
CA GLU A 56 -0.72 -8.91 17.78
C GLU A 56 -1.26 -7.57 18.32
N LYS A 57 -2.58 -7.50 18.39
CA LYS A 57 -3.30 -6.47 19.15
C LYS A 57 -3.05 -6.69 20.65
N CYS A 58 -3.07 -5.62 21.44
CA CYS A 58 -2.73 -5.73 22.85
C CYS A 58 -3.41 -4.64 23.68
N ASP A 59 -4.40 -5.02 24.48
CA ASP A 59 -5.15 -4.10 25.34
C ASP A 59 -4.24 -3.32 26.30
N LYS A 60 -3.25 -3.99 26.91
CA LYS A 60 -2.29 -3.33 27.81
C LYS A 60 -1.49 -2.22 27.11
N LYS A 61 -1.05 -2.46 25.86
CA LYS A 61 -0.35 -1.44 25.08
C LYS A 61 -1.31 -0.33 24.64
N CYS A 62 -2.52 -0.69 24.22
CA CYS A 62 -3.57 0.24 23.86
C CYS A 62 -3.89 1.21 25.01
N GLU A 63 -4.18 0.69 26.20
CA GLU A 63 -4.51 1.51 27.37
C GLU A 63 -3.34 2.40 27.79
N LYS A 64 -2.11 1.87 27.77
CA LYS A 64 -0.91 2.68 28.04
C LYS A 64 -0.78 3.86 27.09
N MET A 65 -1.00 3.66 25.79
CA MET A 65 -0.93 4.74 24.80
C MET A 65 -2.06 5.76 24.99
N LYS A 66 -3.26 5.31 25.36
CA LYS A 66 -4.40 6.18 25.67
C LYS A 66 -4.10 7.07 26.89
N ILE A 67 -3.63 6.49 28.00
CA ILE A 67 -3.26 7.23 29.22
C ILE A 67 -2.19 8.28 28.87
N ASN A 68 -1.15 7.89 28.12
CA ASN A 68 -0.13 8.84 27.67
C ASN A 68 -0.72 10.01 26.84
N ALA A 69 -1.80 9.80 26.10
CA ALA A 69 -2.48 10.87 25.37
C ALA A 69 -3.24 11.81 26.33
N GLU A 70 -3.88 11.24 27.37
CA GLU A 70 -4.68 11.96 28.37
C GLU A 70 -3.82 12.73 29.38
N ASP A 71 -2.61 12.24 29.68
CA ASP A 71 -1.65 12.88 30.59
C ASP A 71 -0.97 14.12 29.96
N ILE A 72 -1.09 14.33 28.65
CA ILE A 72 -0.54 15.51 27.98
C ILE A 72 -1.40 16.74 28.34
N THR A 73 -0.88 17.55 29.25
CA THR A 73 -1.49 18.81 29.67
C THR A 73 -1.15 19.99 28.75
N SER A 74 -0.19 19.81 27.83
CA SER A 74 0.18 20.82 26.85
C SER A 74 -0.91 20.97 25.77
N LYS A 75 -1.05 22.15 25.16
CA LYS A 75 -1.93 22.34 23.98
C LYS A 75 -1.34 21.75 22.69
N ASN A 76 -0.39 20.81 22.79
CA ASN A 76 0.26 20.20 21.65
C ASN A 76 -0.59 19.06 21.05
N HIS A 77 -1.60 19.43 20.27
CA HIS A 77 -2.53 18.47 19.66
C HIS A 77 -1.84 17.44 18.74
N TRP A 78 -0.70 17.76 18.14
CA TRP A 78 0.05 16.81 17.30
C TRP A 78 0.63 15.64 18.11
N GLU A 79 1.12 15.93 19.32
CA GLU A 79 1.65 14.91 20.22
C GLU A 79 0.54 14.01 20.75
N VAL A 80 -0.59 14.61 21.15
CA VAL A 80 -1.80 13.87 21.55
C VAL A 80 -2.28 12.95 20.42
N LEU A 81 -2.31 13.46 19.17
CA LEU A 81 -2.70 12.69 17.99
C LEU A 81 -1.80 11.45 17.79
N LYS A 82 -0.48 11.61 17.98
CA LYS A 82 0.48 10.49 17.87
C LYS A 82 0.15 9.37 18.85
N TYR A 83 -0.19 9.69 20.10
CA TYR A 83 -0.55 8.69 21.11
C TYR A 83 -1.90 8.03 20.81
N TYR A 84 -2.92 8.77 20.38
CA TYR A 84 -4.19 8.16 19.96
C TYR A 84 -4.03 7.27 18.73
N ASN A 85 -3.22 7.66 17.75
CA ASN A 85 -2.89 6.82 16.59
C ASN A 85 -2.24 5.50 17.04
N ALA A 86 -1.30 5.55 17.98
CA ALA A 86 -0.67 4.36 18.55
C ALA A 86 -1.66 3.50 19.35
N ALA A 87 -2.55 4.09 20.16
CA ALA A 87 -3.57 3.37 20.90
C ALA A 87 -4.50 2.59 19.97
N ILE A 88 -5.06 3.27 18.96
CA ILE A 88 -5.94 2.66 17.96
C ILE A 88 -5.25 1.51 17.23
N LYS A 89 -3.94 1.63 16.94
CA LYS A 89 -3.15 0.58 16.28
C LYS A 89 -3.09 -0.72 17.08
N PHE A 90 -3.02 -0.64 18.41
CA PHE A 90 -3.01 -1.79 19.31
C PHE A 90 -4.40 -2.29 19.71
N ALA A 91 -5.47 -1.52 19.45
CA ALA A 91 -6.82 -1.87 19.83
C ALA A 91 -7.32 -3.15 19.11
N PRO A 92 -7.82 -4.16 19.84
CA PRO A 92 -8.51 -5.31 19.26
C PRO A 92 -9.78 -4.92 18.48
N ALA A 93 -10.13 -5.71 17.46
CA ALA A 93 -11.27 -5.43 16.57
C ALA A 93 -12.61 -5.26 17.31
N HIS A 94 -12.84 -6.04 18.37
CA HIS A 94 -14.05 -5.98 19.21
C HIS A 94 -13.85 -5.29 20.54
N SER A 95 -12.76 -4.54 20.71
CA SER A 95 -12.54 -3.83 21.96
C SER A 95 -13.64 -2.79 22.17
N THR A 96 -14.30 -2.85 23.33
CA THR A 96 -15.28 -1.84 23.76
C THR A 96 -14.66 -0.45 23.87
N TYR A 97 -13.33 -0.36 23.92
CA TYR A 97 -12.58 0.89 23.99
C TYR A 97 -12.36 1.54 22.62
N THR A 98 -12.34 0.78 21.51
CA THR A 98 -12.08 1.30 20.16
C THR A 98 -12.97 2.48 19.77
N PRO A 99 -14.30 2.45 20.02
CA PRO A 99 -15.18 3.58 19.70
C PRO A 99 -14.83 4.85 20.48
N PHE A 100 -14.35 4.72 21.71
CA PHE A 100 -13.92 5.85 22.54
C PHE A 100 -12.60 6.45 22.05
N LEU A 101 -11.68 5.63 21.57
CA LEU A 101 -10.42 6.13 21.00
C LEU A 101 -10.67 6.97 19.74
N TYR A 102 -11.55 6.51 18.84
CA TYR A 102 -11.97 7.32 17.70
C TYR A 102 -12.71 8.60 18.14
N ALA A 103 -13.54 8.52 19.18
CA ALA A 103 -14.26 9.67 19.69
C ALA A 103 -13.28 10.74 20.20
N SER A 104 -12.31 10.35 21.03
CA SER A 104 -11.29 11.26 21.55
C SER A 104 -10.39 11.81 20.43
N ARG A 105 -9.93 10.94 19.51
CA ARG A 105 -9.11 11.37 18.37
C ARG A 105 -9.85 12.35 17.47
N SER A 106 -11.16 12.22 17.29
CA SER A 106 -11.97 13.16 16.49
C SER A 106 -11.90 14.60 17.03
N GLY A 107 -11.89 14.77 18.36
CA GLY A 107 -11.71 16.07 19.00
C GLY A 107 -10.34 16.68 18.71
N VAL A 108 -9.29 15.86 18.78
CA VAL A 108 -7.91 16.28 18.46
C VAL A 108 -7.78 16.68 16.98
N LEU A 109 -8.37 15.88 16.09
CA LEU A 109 -8.39 16.17 14.65
C LEU A 109 -9.14 17.46 14.33
N TYR A 110 -10.27 17.71 15.01
CA TYR A 110 -10.99 18.98 14.90
C TYR A 110 -10.13 20.17 15.35
N SER A 111 -9.43 20.05 16.49
CA SER A 111 -8.51 21.08 16.98
C SER A 111 -7.33 21.35 16.02
N LEU A 112 -6.93 20.34 15.26
CA LEU A 112 -5.92 20.43 14.19
C LEU A 112 -6.50 20.84 12.83
N GLN A 113 -7.79 21.16 12.76
CA GLN A 113 -8.52 21.55 11.55
C GLN A 113 -8.64 20.48 10.46
N PHE A 114 -8.41 19.20 10.80
CA PHE A 114 -8.66 18.06 9.91
C PHE A 114 -10.13 17.62 9.99
N PHE A 115 -11.04 18.50 9.58
CA PHE A 115 -12.49 18.32 9.74
C PHE A 115 -13.02 17.06 9.04
N SER A 116 -12.54 16.78 7.82
CA SER A 116 -12.90 15.58 7.07
C SER A 116 -12.52 14.28 7.79
N LEU A 117 -11.35 14.24 8.43
CA LEU A 117 -10.88 13.09 9.22
C LEU A 117 -11.63 12.96 10.55
N ALA A 118 -11.90 14.08 11.22
CA ALA A 118 -12.71 14.09 12.44
C ALA A 118 -14.11 13.50 12.19
N LEU A 119 -14.75 13.88 11.07
CA LEU A 119 -16.04 13.31 10.67
C LEU A 119 -15.98 11.80 10.41
N LYS A 120 -14.88 11.27 9.84
CA LYS A 120 -14.69 9.83 9.67
C LYS A 120 -14.59 9.12 11.02
N ASP A 121 -13.84 9.67 11.96
CA ASP A 121 -13.72 9.11 13.31
C ASP A 121 -15.06 9.15 14.08
N ILE A 122 -15.82 10.24 13.98
CA ILE A 122 -17.18 10.31 14.54
C ILE A 122 -18.07 9.21 13.96
N ALA A 123 -18.01 8.97 12.66
CA ALA A 123 -18.78 7.90 12.02
C ALA A 123 -18.38 6.51 12.54
N ARG A 124 -17.08 6.25 12.73
CA ARG A 124 -16.56 4.99 13.31
C ARG A 124 -17.07 4.77 14.73
N SER A 125 -17.10 5.81 15.55
CA SER A 125 -17.63 5.78 16.91
C SER A 125 -19.14 5.58 16.96
N SER A 126 -19.88 6.17 16.02
CA SER A 126 -21.35 6.16 16.00
C SER A 126 -21.97 4.78 15.75
N ASN A 127 -21.18 3.81 15.28
CA ASN A 127 -21.63 2.43 15.09
C ASN A 127 -21.78 1.65 16.41
N TYR A 128 -21.49 2.28 17.55
CA TYR A 128 -21.50 1.65 18.87
C TYR A 128 -22.34 2.45 19.86
N SER A 129 -22.93 1.75 20.83
CA SER A 129 -23.64 2.37 21.95
C SER A 129 -22.64 3.08 22.86
N LEU A 130 -22.65 4.42 22.84
CA LEU A 130 -21.77 5.26 23.64
C LEU A 130 -22.54 5.93 24.79
N PRO A 131 -21.86 6.29 25.90
CA PRO A 131 -22.44 7.12 26.94
C PRO A 131 -23.04 8.41 26.36
N ILE A 132 -24.14 8.86 26.94
CA ILE A 132 -24.93 9.98 26.41
C ILE A 132 -24.10 11.28 26.27
N LYS A 133 -23.21 11.55 27.24
CA LYS A 133 -22.29 12.71 27.20
C LYS A 133 -21.33 12.63 26.01
N THR A 134 -20.73 11.47 25.78
CA THR A 134 -19.85 11.24 24.62
C THR A 134 -20.61 11.39 23.31
N THR A 135 -21.84 10.88 23.25
CA THR A 135 -22.72 11.03 22.07
C THR A 135 -23.01 12.49 21.76
N ILE A 136 -23.36 13.29 22.78
CA ILE A 136 -23.59 14.74 22.64
C ILE A 136 -22.32 15.44 22.15
N ASN A 137 -21.17 15.18 22.79
CA ASN A 137 -19.87 15.75 22.38
C ASN A 137 -19.55 15.48 20.91
N LEU A 138 -19.78 14.24 20.44
CA LEU A 138 -19.55 13.90 19.03
C LEU A 138 -20.47 14.67 18.09
N GLN A 139 -21.75 14.88 18.43
CA GLN A 139 -22.65 15.70 17.62
C GLN A 139 -22.22 17.17 17.59
N VAL A 140 -21.74 17.70 18.73
CA VAL A 140 -21.22 19.06 18.80
C VAL A 140 -19.97 19.23 17.93
N ILE A 141 -19.02 18.29 18.00
CA ILE A 141 -17.82 18.29 17.15
C ILE A 141 -18.22 18.14 15.68
N LYS A 142 -19.16 17.23 15.35
CA LYS A 142 -19.66 17.01 13.98
C LYS A 142 -20.29 18.28 13.40
N GLY A 143 -21.18 18.93 14.16
CA GLY A 143 -21.79 20.20 13.79
C GLY A 143 -20.75 21.31 13.61
N SER A 144 -19.75 21.35 14.49
CA SER A 144 -18.64 22.32 14.40
C SER A 144 -17.75 22.07 13.17
N CYS A 145 -17.47 20.81 12.82
CA CYS A 145 -16.77 20.45 11.58
C CYS A 145 -17.55 20.94 10.36
N TYR A 146 -18.87 20.71 10.30
CA TYR A 146 -19.69 21.21 9.19
C TYR A 146 -19.73 22.73 9.12
N LEU A 147 -19.75 23.41 10.27
CA LEU A 147 -19.66 24.87 10.34
C LEU A 147 -18.33 25.35 9.73
N SER A 148 -17.20 24.78 10.13
CA SER A 148 -15.87 25.13 9.59
C SER A 148 -15.71 24.84 8.11
N MET A 149 -16.44 23.83 7.59
CA MET A 149 -16.49 23.49 6.16
C MET A 149 -17.55 24.27 5.37
N GLU A 150 -18.22 25.26 5.98
CA GLU A 150 -19.32 26.05 5.40
C GLU A 150 -20.51 25.22 4.89
N LYS A 151 -20.70 24.03 5.48
CA LYS A 151 -21.81 23.12 5.23
C LYS A 151 -22.98 23.45 6.14
N TRP A 152 -23.55 24.65 5.94
CA TRP A 152 -24.50 25.27 6.87
C TRP A 152 -25.73 24.41 7.18
N SER A 153 -26.36 23.82 6.17
CA SER A 153 -27.56 22.99 6.36
C SER A 153 -27.26 21.73 7.18
N GLN A 154 -26.11 21.08 6.93
CA GLN A 154 -25.68 19.93 7.72
C GLN A 154 -25.30 20.32 9.14
N ALA A 155 -24.66 21.48 9.33
CA ALA A 155 -24.34 22.02 10.66
C ALA A 155 -25.61 22.29 11.48
N GLU A 156 -26.62 22.96 10.89
CA GLU A 156 -27.89 23.24 11.57
C GLU A 156 -28.60 21.95 11.98
N SER A 157 -28.80 21.02 11.04
CA SER A 157 -29.48 19.74 11.30
C SER A 157 -28.78 18.94 12.40
N THR A 158 -27.44 18.89 12.37
CA THR A 158 -26.65 18.15 13.36
C THR A 158 -26.75 18.78 14.75
N LEU A 159 -26.65 20.10 14.85
CA LEU A 159 -26.69 20.82 16.13
C LEU A 159 -28.09 20.82 16.75
N LEU A 160 -29.16 20.90 15.93
CA LEU A 160 -30.53 20.71 16.41
C LEU A 160 -30.75 19.29 16.94
N GLY A 161 -30.27 18.27 16.20
CA GLY A 161 -30.32 16.89 16.68
C GLY A 161 -29.59 16.70 18.01
N ALA A 162 -28.47 17.40 18.23
CA ALA A 162 -27.77 17.40 19.52
C ALA A 162 -28.63 17.98 20.65
N ILE A 163 -29.35 19.08 20.42
CA ILE A 163 -30.29 19.67 21.39
C ILE A 163 -31.41 18.68 21.72
N ASP A 164 -31.95 17.99 20.73
CA ASP A 164 -33.03 17.02 20.97
C ASP A 164 -32.53 15.84 21.82
N ILE A 165 -31.32 15.34 21.55
CA ILE A 165 -30.66 14.33 22.41
C ILE A 165 -30.50 14.84 23.84
N ILE A 166 -30.05 16.09 24.03
CA ILE A 166 -29.89 16.70 25.36
C ILE A 166 -31.24 16.77 26.09
N ARG A 167 -32.31 17.18 25.40
CA ARG A 167 -33.66 17.29 25.98
C ARG A 167 -34.19 15.94 26.45
N SER A 168 -34.08 14.91 25.60
CA SER A 168 -34.56 13.55 25.90
C SER A 168 -33.63 12.75 26.81
N SER A 169 -32.44 13.27 27.14
CA SER A 169 -31.46 12.57 27.96
C SER A 169 -31.80 12.56 29.46
N SER A 170 -31.17 11.60 30.16
CA SER A 170 -31.15 11.50 31.63
C SER A 170 -30.11 12.41 32.31
N LEU A 171 -29.55 13.40 31.61
CA LEU A 171 -28.59 14.36 32.17
C LEU A 171 -29.25 15.24 33.24
N ASN A 172 -28.45 15.74 34.18
CA ASN A 172 -28.94 16.70 35.16
C ASN A 172 -29.14 18.10 34.52
N ASN A 173 -29.88 18.98 35.19
CA ASN A 173 -30.21 20.30 34.62
C ASN A 173 -28.96 21.17 34.39
N VAL A 174 -27.92 21.05 35.21
CA VAL A 174 -26.68 21.80 35.07
C VAL A 174 -25.96 21.39 33.77
N GLU A 175 -25.80 20.09 33.55
CA GLU A 175 -25.19 19.53 32.34
C GLU A 175 -26.01 19.87 31.08
N LYS A 176 -27.35 19.83 31.18
CA LYS A 176 -28.22 20.22 30.07
C LYS A 176 -28.02 21.68 29.68
N VAL A 177 -27.91 22.58 30.67
CA VAL A 177 -27.64 24.00 30.42
C VAL A 177 -26.26 24.21 29.82
N GLU A 178 -25.23 23.53 30.31
CA GLU A 178 -23.86 23.62 29.80
C GLU A 178 -23.76 23.27 28.31
N PHE A 179 -24.22 22.07 27.93
CA PHE A 179 -24.19 21.64 26.53
C PHE A 179 -25.05 22.54 25.62
N THR A 180 -26.24 22.93 26.09
CA THR A 180 -27.12 23.81 25.32
C THR A 180 -26.46 25.18 25.13
N GLY A 181 -25.78 25.69 26.16
CA GLY A 181 -25.04 26.95 26.12
C GLY A 181 -23.90 26.96 25.09
N GLU A 182 -23.25 25.81 24.86
CA GLU A 182 -22.23 25.68 23.81
C GLU A 182 -22.83 25.66 22.39
N ILE A 183 -24.01 25.03 22.23
CA ILE A 183 -24.63 24.81 20.93
C ILE A 183 -25.38 26.04 20.41
N LEU A 184 -26.10 26.76 21.29
CA LEU A 184 -26.97 27.87 20.88
C LEU A 184 -26.25 28.99 20.11
N PRO A 185 -25.04 29.46 20.52
CA PRO A 185 -24.30 30.46 19.74
C PRO A 185 -23.94 29.97 18.34
N LYS A 186 -23.53 28.71 18.19
CA LYS A 186 -23.21 28.10 16.90
C LYS A 186 -24.44 28.03 16.00
N LEU A 187 -25.59 27.63 16.54
CA LEU A 187 -26.86 27.60 15.80
C LEU A 187 -27.30 28.99 15.35
N LYS A 188 -27.19 30.01 16.22
CA LYS A 188 -27.49 31.39 15.86
C LYS A 188 -26.66 31.84 14.67
N TYR A 189 -25.34 31.59 14.72
CA TYR A 189 -24.43 31.90 13.63
C TYR A 189 -24.77 31.18 12.32
N VAL A 190 -25.07 29.89 12.37
CA VAL A 190 -25.46 29.10 11.18
C VAL A 190 -26.74 29.64 10.54
N LYS A 191 -27.75 30.00 11.36
CA LYS A 191 -29.01 30.57 10.87
C LYS A 191 -28.83 31.93 10.20
N GLU A 192 -27.98 32.79 10.76
CA GLU A 192 -27.61 34.07 10.14
C GLU A 192 -26.96 33.86 8.76
N LYS A 193 -26.04 32.88 8.65
CA LYS A 193 -25.38 32.55 7.37
C LYS A 193 -26.35 31.96 6.33
N LEU A 194 -27.25 31.06 6.74
CA LEU A 194 -28.29 30.52 5.85
C LEU A 194 -29.22 31.60 5.34
N HIS A 195 -29.64 32.53 6.21
CA HIS A 195 -30.50 33.65 5.84
C HIS A 195 -29.83 34.57 4.80
N ASN A 196 -28.54 34.85 4.95
CA ASN A 196 -27.78 35.67 4.00
C ASN A 196 -27.56 34.95 2.65
N LYS A 197 -27.29 33.63 2.66
CA LYS A 197 -27.15 32.83 1.44
C LYS A 197 -28.43 32.80 0.61
N ASN A 198 -29.59 32.74 1.26
CA ASN A 198 -30.89 32.79 0.58
C ASN A 198 -31.19 34.18 -0.01
N LYS A 199 -30.58 35.25 0.50
CA LYS A 199 -30.68 36.61 -0.07
C LYS A 199 -29.79 36.82 -1.31
N GLU A 200 -28.67 36.12 -1.42
CA GLU A 200 -27.70 36.23 -2.52
C GLU A 200 -28.00 35.35 -3.74
N GLN A 201 -28.95 34.41 -3.65
CA GLN A 201 -29.33 33.50 -4.75
C GLN A 201 -30.15 34.14 -5.89
N SER A 202 -30.31 35.47 -5.92
CA SER A 202 -31.04 36.22 -6.95
C SER A 202 -30.16 36.79 -8.08
N LYS A 203 -28.89 36.38 -8.18
CA LYS A 203 -28.03 36.69 -9.35
C LYS A 203 -27.52 35.41 -10.02
N PRO A 204 -27.54 35.31 -11.36
CA PRO A 204 -27.04 34.15 -12.07
C PRO A 204 -25.52 34.09 -11.91
N ASN A 205 -25.07 33.10 -11.15
CA ASN A 205 -23.65 32.87 -10.95
C ASN A 205 -23.18 31.93 -12.07
N HIS A 206 -22.47 32.47 -13.06
CA HIS A 206 -21.63 31.65 -13.95
C HIS A 206 -20.44 31.13 -13.15
N GLY A 207 -20.70 30.12 -12.32
CA GLY A 207 -19.65 29.33 -11.71
C GLY A 207 -18.91 28.60 -12.82
N LYS A 208 -17.73 29.10 -13.20
CA LYS A 208 -16.76 28.30 -13.94
C LYS A 208 -16.56 27.01 -13.15
N SER A 209 -17.04 25.91 -13.73
CA SER A 209 -16.65 24.56 -13.34
C SER A 209 -15.13 24.52 -13.45
N LEU A 210 -14.44 24.53 -12.31
CA LEU A 210 -13.03 24.17 -12.30
C LEU A 210 -12.98 22.70 -12.69
N SER A 211 -12.51 22.47 -13.90
CA SER A 211 -12.16 21.18 -14.47
C SER A 211 -11.35 20.33 -13.48
N SER A 212 -11.79 19.08 -13.36
CA SER A 212 -11.14 17.89 -12.82
C SER A 212 -9.97 18.08 -11.83
N ILE A 213 -10.24 17.56 -10.63
CA ILE A 213 -9.31 17.15 -9.58
C ILE A 213 -8.14 16.38 -10.20
N ALA A 214 -6.90 16.66 -9.77
CA ALA A 214 -5.66 16.29 -10.44
C ALA A 214 -5.50 14.78 -10.72
N ASP A 215 -5.99 14.36 -11.88
CA ASP A 215 -5.80 13.05 -12.48
C ASP A 215 -4.30 12.70 -12.57
N PHE A 216 -3.99 11.41 -12.69
CA PHE A 216 -2.66 11.02 -13.17
C PHE A 216 -2.37 11.73 -14.49
N PRO A 217 -1.12 12.12 -14.76
CA PRO A 217 -0.83 12.79 -16.01
C PRO A 217 -1.17 11.85 -17.17
N THR A 218 -1.58 12.44 -18.29
CA THR A 218 -1.89 11.71 -19.52
C THR A 218 -0.62 11.52 -20.35
N LEU A 219 -0.57 10.45 -21.14
CA LEU A 219 0.49 10.24 -22.12
C LEU A 219 0.38 11.29 -23.25
N ASP A 220 1.42 12.10 -23.46
CA ASP A 220 1.36 13.26 -24.37
C ASP A 220 1.10 12.90 -25.84
N TYR A 221 1.46 11.69 -26.27
CA TYR A 221 1.23 11.21 -27.64
C TYR A 221 0.18 10.10 -27.69
N GLY A 222 -0.63 9.96 -26.63
CA GLY A 222 -1.62 8.89 -26.48
C GLY A 222 -1.00 7.52 -26.18
N PRO A 223 -1.82 6.54 -25.77
CA PRO A 223 -1.34 5.20 -25.41
C PRO A 223 -0.89 4.39 -26.63
N ASN A 224 0.15 3.59 -26.45
CA ASN A 224 0.56 2.58 -27.43
C ASN A 224 -0.46 1.42 -27.43
N PRO A 225 -0.96 0.97 -28.60
CA PRO A 225 -1.96 -0.12 -28.68
C PRO A 225 -1.51 -1.45 -28.05
N ASN A 226 -0.22 -1.77 -28.12
CA ASN A 226 0.35 -3.02 -27.60
C ASN A 226 0.88 -2.87 -26.17
N ILE A 227 1.14 -1.64 -25.72
CA ILE A 227 1.71 -1.33 -24.40
C ILE A 227 0.96 -0.11 -23.83
N PRO A 228 -0.29 -0.26 -23.34
CA PRO A 228 -1.13 0.89 -23.01
C PRO A 228 -0.54 1.84 -21.95
N ALA A 229 0.34 1.35 -21.09
CA ALA A 229 1.06 2.15 -20.10
C ALA A 229 2.18 3.04 -20.70
N ALA A 230 2.55 2.81 -21.96
CA ALA A 230 3.57 3.57 -22.69
C ALA A 230 2.94 4.45 -23.78
N SER A 231 3.60 5.55 -24.09
CA SER A 231 3.24 6.46 -25.17
C SER A 231 3.38 5.78 -26.54
N SER A 232 2.51 6.13 -27.49
CA SER A 232 2.59 5.68 -28.90
C SER A 232 3.91 6.10 -29.59
N ALA A 233 4.61 7.10 -29.03
CA ALA A 233 5.95 7.52 -29.45
C ALA A 233 7.05 6.48 -29.15
N LEU A 234 6.72 5.44 -28.37
CA LEU A 234 7.62 4.35 -28.00
C LEU A 234 7.22 3.08 -28.73
N LYS A 235 8.22 2.34 -29.20
CA LYS A 235 8.08 0.97 -29.71
C LYS A 235 8.98 0.04 -28.94
N PHE A 236 8.51 -1.17 -28.71
CA PHE A 236 9.38 -2.22 -28.25
C PHE A 236 10.35 -2.65 -29.35
N ASN A 237 11.57 -2.97 -28.95
CA ASN A 237 12.55 -3.58 -29.83
C ASN A 237 13.51 -4.46 -29.02
N TRP A 238 14.23 -5.34 -29.71
CA TRP A 238 15.35 -6.10 -29.16
C TRP A 238 16.63 -5.75 -29.91
N THR A 239 17.74 -5.63 -29.18
CA THR A 239 19.08 -5.45 -29.75
C THR A 239 20.06 -6.40 -29.07
N PRO A 240 21.11 -6.90 -29.76
CA PRO A 240 22.13 -7.74 -29.13
C PRO A 240 22.80 -7.07 -27.92
N GLU A 241 22.99 -5.75 -27.96
CA GLU A 241 23.73 -4.99 -26.96
C GLU A 241 22.87 -4.68 -25.73
N LYS A 242 21.60 -4.32 -25.93
CA LYS A 242 20.70 -3.83 -24.86
C LYS A 242 19.58 -4.80 -24.50
N GLY A 243 19.51 -5.96 -25.17
CA GLY A 243 18.40 -6.89 -25.03
C GLY A 243 17.07 -6.24 -25.44
N ARG A 244 16.00 -6.61 -24.74
CA ARG A 244 14.67 -6.03 -24.89
C ARG A 244 14.61 -4.61 -24.32
N GLY A 245 13.89 -3.71 -24.98
CA GLY A 245 13.59 -2.41 -24.39
C GLY A 245 12.63 -1.54 -25.19
N LEU A 246 12.37 -0.33 -24.69
CA LEU A 246 11.57 0.69 -25.36
C LEU A 246 12.46 1.69 -26.11
N PHE A 247 12.11 1.93 -27.37
CA PHE A 247 12.84 2.80 -28.28
C PHE A 247 11.90 3.86 -28.83
N VAL A 248 12.40 5.08 -29.00
CA VAL A 248 11.63 6.14 -29.65
C VAL A 248 11.43 5.82 -31.14
N ASN A 249 10.25 6.10 -31.68
CA ASN A 249 9.96 6.00 -33.12
C ASN A 249 9.80 7.39 -33.77
N GLN A 250 9.81 8.45 -32.98
CA GLN A 250 9.70 9.85 -33.38
C GLN A 250 10.44 10.74 -32.37
N ASP A 251 10.60 12.02 -32.69
CA ASP A 251 11.15 13.00 -31.76
C ASP A 251 10.16 13.30 -30.63
N ILE A 252 10.66 13.35 -29.39
CA ILE A 252 9.87 13.58 -28.19
C ILE A 252 10.26 14.92 -27.58
N LYS A 253 9.27 15.79 -27.37
CA LYS A 253 9.46 17.08 -26.70
C LYS A 253 9.93 16.87 -25.24
N ILE A 254 10.88 17.69 -24.81
CA ILE A 254 11.33 17.73 -23.41
C ILE A 254 10.13 17.99 -22.49
N GLY A 255 10.06 17.24 -21.39
CA GLY A 255 8.96 17.30 -20.44
C GLY A 255 7.78 16.39 -20.78
N SER A 256 7.74 15.76 -21.96
CA SER A 256 6.64 14.87 -22.33
C SER A 256 6.58 13.60 -21.49
N VAL A 257 5.40 13.25 -21.01
CA VAL A 257 5.03 12.03 -20.30
C VAL A 257 4.97 10.85 -21.28
N VAL A 258 5.93 9.93 -21.14
CA VAL A 258 6.11 8.79 -22.06
C VAL A 258 5.70 7.44 -21.48
N ILE A 259 5.59 7.32 -20.15
CA ILE A 259 5.09 6.13 -19.46
C ILE A 259 4.25 6.59 -18.26
N VAL A 260 3.08 5.98 -18.11
CA VAL A 260 2.16 6.07 -16.96
C VAL A 260 1.77 4.65 -16.58
N GLU A 261 2.42 4.11 -15.56
CA GLU A 261 2.26 2.69 -15.20
C GLU A 261 1.90 2.48 -13.72
N LYS A 262 0.85 1.69 -13.51
CA LYS A 262 0.47 1.13 -12.22
C LYS A 262 1.30 -0.12 -11.90
N PRO A 263 1.79 -0.29 -10.65
CA PRO A 263 2.55 -1.49 -10.30
C PRO A 263 1.67 -2.74 -10.34
N PHE A 264 2.24 -3.85 -10.79
CA PHE A 264 1.62 -5.16 -10.61
C PHE A 264 1.55 -5.52 -9.11
N ALA A 265 2.67 -5.32 -8.40
CA ALA A 265 2.79 -5.51 -6.96
C ALA A 265 3.76 -4.48 -6.38
N TRP A 266 3.52 -4.05 -5.14
CA TRP A 266 4.36 -3.12 -4.39
C TRP A 266 4.36 -3.45 -2.92
N THR A 267 5.41 -3.09 -2.19
CA THR A 267 5.49 -3.21 -0.73
C THR A 267 6.08 -1.96 -0.13
N SER A 268 5.72 -1.66 1.12
CA SER A 268 6.31 -0.57 1.89
C SER A 268 7.51 -1.07 2.69
N SER A 269 8.46 -0.17 3.00
CA SER A 269 9.48 -0.44 4.01
C SER A 269 8.83 -0.62 5.39
N LYS A 270 9.54 -1.25 6.32
CA LYS A 270 9.03 -1.48 7.68
C LYS A 270 8.69 -0.17 8.39
N GLU A 271 9.52 0.84 8.15
CA GLU A 271 9.36 2.20 8.65
C GLU A 271 8.09 2.83 8.06
N ALA A 272 7.93 2.79 6.74
CA ALA A 272 6.77 3.36 6.07
C ALA A 272 5.45 2.65 6.42
N MET A 273 5.45 1.35 6.74
CA MET A 273 4.23 0.65 7.19
C MET A 273 3.61 1.26 8.46
N MET A 274 4.37 2.04 9.22
CA MET A 274 3.91 2.63 10.47
C MET A 274 3.01 3.86 10.27
N ASP A 275 3.24 4.64 9.23
CA ASP A 275 2.60 5.94 9.00
C ASP A 275 2.11 6.15 7.56
N HIS A 276 2.44 5.26 6.63
CA HIS A 276 1.90 5.21 5.28
C HIS A 276 0.88 4.09 5.13
N CYS A 277 -0.16 4.36 4.35
CA CYS A 277 -1.16 3.37 4.03
C CYS A 277 -0.54 2.18 3.27
N LEU A 278 -0.69 0.96 3.78
CA LEU A 278 -0.15 -0.26 3.12
C LEU A 278 -0.68 -0.45 1.69
N HIS A 279 -1.86 0.07 1.39
CA HIS A 279 -2.46 0.00 0.05
C HIS A 279 -2.02 1.17 -0.81
N CYS A 280 -2.46 2.38 -0.49
CA CYS A 280 -2.23 3.51 -1.37
C CYS A 280 -0.98 4.31 -1.03
N CYS A 281 -0.03 3.78 -0.24
CA CYS A 281 1.26 4.37 0.21
C CYS A 281 1.25 5.87 0.60
N ASN A 282 0.08 6.48 0.76
CA ASN A 282 -0.06 7.86 1.20
C ASN A 282 0.26 7.93 2.68
N TYR A 283 0.96 9.00 3.08
CA TYR A 283 1.10 9.36 4.48
C TYR A 283 -0.28 9.53 5.15
N THR A 284 -0.41 9.03 6.37
CA THR A 284 -1.69 8.98 7.09
C THR A 284 -1.65 9.81 8.36
N ILE A 285 -2.46 10.87 8.40
CA ILE A 285 -2.62 11.71 9.60
C ILE A 285 -3.42 10.96 10.69
N ALA A 286 -4.48 10.26 10.28
CA ALA A 286 -5.38 9.52 11.15
C ALA A 286 -5.52 8.05 10.67
N PRO A 287 -4.45 7.23 10.78
CA PRO A 287 -4.48 5.84 10.33
C PRO A 287 -5.56 5.03 11.02
N ILE A 288 -6.09 4.04 10.31
CA ILE A 288 -6.79 2.89 10.88
C ILE A 288 -5.92 1.64 10.70
N PRO A 289 -5.95 0.67 11.62
CA PRO A 289 -5.08 -0.48 11.55
C PRO A 289 -5.72 -1.64 10.78
N CYS A 290 -4.92 -2.67 10.51
CA CYS A 290 -5.45 -4.01 10.31
C CYS A 290 -6.27 -4.46 11.54
N LEU A 291 -7.27 -5.32 11.34
CA LEU A 291 -8.07 -5.85 12.45
C LEU A 291 -7.34 -6.93 13.25
N ARG A 292 -6.39 -7.65 12.62
CA ARG A 292 -5.63 -8.76 13.26
C ARG A 292 -4.26 -8.38 13.77
N CYS A 293 -3.50 -7.59 13.00
CA CYS A 293 -2.14 -7.21 13.38
C CYS A 293 -2.05 -5.72 13.73
N SER A 294 -1.01 -5.39 14.47
CA SER A 294 -0.59 -4.02 14.77
C SER A 294 0.65 -3.61 13.95
N SER A 295 0.98 -4.29 12.85
CA SER A 295 2.17 -3.96 12.04
C SER A 295 1.90 -2.87 11.00
N VAL A 296 0.72 -2.88 10.38
CA VAL A 296 0.38 -2.04 9.21
C VAL A 296 -0.76 -1.07 9.50
N CYS A 297 -0.85 0.00 8.70
CA CYS A 297 -1.96 0.95 8.76
C CYS A 297 -2.55 1.29 7.38
N PHE A 298 -3.73 1.91 7.42
CA PHE A 298 -4.50 2.33 6.26
C PHE A 298 -5.07 3.73 6.48
N CYS A 299 -5.27 4.45 5.40
CA CYS A 299 -5.91 5.77 5.43
C CYS A 299 -7.41 5.70 5.71
N ASP A 300 -8.09 4.63 5.27
CA ASP A 300 -9.50 4.34 5.54
C ASP A 300 -9.87 2.88 5.24
N GLU A 301 -11.13 2.57 5.50
CA GLU A 301 -11.79 1.28 5.37
C GLU A 301 -11.66 0.72 3.95
N GLU A 302 -11.84 1.55 2.92
CA GLU A 302 -11.72 1.14 1.52
C GLU A 302 -10.30 0.61 1.21
N CYS A 303 -9.27 1.35 1.63
CA CYS A 303 -7.89 0.89 1.45
C CYS A 303 -7.58 -0.39 2.25
N ARG A 304 -8.15 -0.51 3.46
CA ARG A 304 -8.02 -1.72 4.28
C ARG A 304 -8.66 -2.92 3.57
N GLU A 305 -9.89 -2.78 3.10
CA GLU A 305 -10.63 -3.83 2.37
C GLU A 305 -9.90 -4.25 1.10
N LYS A 306 -9.44 -3.30 0.27
CA LYS A 306 -8.68 -3.63 -0.95
C LYS A 306 -7.42 -4.43 -0.66
N ALA A 307 -6.68 -4.07 0.38
CA ALA A 307 -5.49 -4.82 0.78
C ALA A 307 -5.83 -6.20 1.33
N MET A 308 -6.83 -6.29 2.21
CA MET A 308 -7.28 -7.55 2.81
C MET A 308 -7.79 -8.52 1.74
N ASN A 309 -8.52 -8.04 0.74
CA ASN A 309 -9.10 -8.90 -0.29
C ASN A 309 -8.06 -9.43 -1.29
N LYS A 310 -6.91 -8.77 -1.43
CA LYS A 310 -5.93 -9.08 -2.48
C LYS A 310 -4.65 -9.75 -1.97
N TYR A 311 -4.04 -9.24 -0.92
CA TYR A 311 -2.69 -9.68 -0.52
C TYR A 311 -2.47 -9.74 0.98
N HIS A 312 -2.98 -8.77 1.75
CA HIS A 312 -2.65 -8.67 3.18
C HIS A 312 -3.24 -9.82 3.99
N ILE A 313 -4.35 -10.43 3.55
CA ILE A 313 -4.89 -11.62 4.23
C ILE A 313 -3.92 -12.80 4.23
N PHE A 314 -3.12 -12.93 3.17
CA PHE A 314 -2.11 -13.98 3.03
C PHE A 314 -0.80 -13.60 3.71
N GLU A 315 -0.48 -12.31 3.75
CA GLU A 315 0.75 -11.83 4.39
C GLU A 315 0.62 -11.70 5.90
N CYS A 316 -0.55 -11.30 6.40
CA CYS A 316 -0.75 -10.96 7.80
C CYS A 316 -0.30 -12.07 8.78
N PRO A 317 -0.53 -13.37 8.52
CA PRO A 317 -0.06 -14.44 9.41
C PRO A 317 1.44 -14.66 9.41
N ILE A 318 2.17 -14.24 8.38
CA ILE A 318 3.62 -14.51 8.22
C ILE A 318 4.47 -13.24 8.19
N LEU A 319 3.85 -12.07 8.33
CA LEU A 319 4.47 -10.78 8.04
C LEU A 319 5.73 -10.54 8.88
N ASP A 320 5.70 -10.89 10.16
CA ASP A 320 6.84 -10.64 11.05
C ASP A 320 7.99 -11.65 10.83
N HIS A 321 7.72 -12.82 10.24
CA HIS A 321 8.81 -13.71 9.76
C HIS A 321 9.63 -13.01 8.68
N ILE A 322 8.95 -12.31 7.77
CA ILE A 322 9.59 -11.60 6.66
C ILE A 322 10.25 -10.30 7.14
N LEU A 323 9.53 -9.47 7.90
CA LEU A 323 9.99 -8.11 8.27
C LEU A 323 11.07 -8.08 9.35
N GLU A 324 11.24 -9.13 10.14
CA GLU A 324 12.32 -9.20 11.13
C GLU A 324 13.63 -9.68 10.52
N SER A 325 13.57 -10.45 9.43
CA SER A 325 14.76 -10.98 8.76
C SER A 325 15.50 -9.91 7.98
N LYS A 326 16.83 -9.87 8.17
CA LYS A 326 17.71 -8.98 7.41
C LYS A 326 17.92 -9.47 5.98
N ASP A 327 17.91 -10.78 5.78
CA ASP A 327 18.16 -11.41 4.47
C ASP A 327 16.91 -11.49 3.59
N LEU A 328 15.69 -11.41 4.16
CA LEU A 328 14.45 -11.29 3.39
C LEU A 328 14.13 -9.84 3.02
N SER A 329 14.12 -8.94 4.00
CA SER A 329 13.81 -7.51 3.85
C SER A 329 12.49 -7.23 3.10
N CYS A 330 12.34 -6.03 2.51
CA CYS A 330 11.20 -5.65 1.67
C CYS A 330 11.08 -6.49 0.39
N MET A 331 12.19 -7.05 -0.11
CA MET A 331 12.24 -7.86 -1.33
C MET A 331 11.55 -9.22 -1.18
N GLY A 332 11.76 -9.90 -0.04
CA GLY A 332 11.05 -11.15 0.27
C GLY A 332 9.55 -10.94 0.33
N LEU A 333 9.10 -9.84 0.93
CA LEU A 333 7.67 -9.48 0.96
C LEU A 333 7.14 -9.15 -0.44
N LEU A 334 7.92 -8.43 -1.26
CA LEU A 334 7.52 -8.07 -2.62
C LEU A 334 7.32 -9.33 -3.49
N VAL A 335 8.24 -10.28 -3.41
CA VAL A 335 8.16 -11.55 -4.12
C VAL A 335 6.96 -12.37 -3.64
N TYR A 336 6.75 -12.48 -2.32
CA TYR A 336 5.57 -13.13 -1.77
C TYR A 336 4.29 -12.47 -2.29
N ARG A 337 4.25 -11.13 -2.30
CA ARG A 337 3.11 -10.33 -2.80
C ARG A 337 2.84 -10.56 -4.28
N ILE A 338 3.86 -10.71 -5.13
CA ILE A 338 3.69 -11.02 -6.56
C ILE A 338 2.94 -12.35 -6.71
N ILE A 339 3.35 -13.39 -5.98
CA ILE A 339 2.71 -14.71 -6.04
C ILE A 339 1.26 -14.67 -5.58
N VAL A 340 0.98 -14.05 -4.42
CA VAL A 340 -0.41 -13.97 -3.93
C VAL A 340 -1.26 -13.09 -4.83
N THR A 341 -0.71 -12.00 -5.40
CA THR A 341 -1.44 -11.12 -6.33
C THR A 341 -1.78 -11.85 -7.62
N ALA A 342 -0.84 -12.64 -8.18
CA ALA A 342 -1.09 -13.48 -9.36
C ALA A 342 -2.18 -14.51 -9.09
N ASN A 343 -2.18 -15.11 -7.90
CA ASN A 343 -3.19 -16.09 -7.49
C ASN A 343 -4.55 -15.48 -7.16
N THR A 344 -4.61 -14.19 -6.82
CA THR A 344 -5.86 -13.52 -6.43
C THR A 344 -6.50 -12.70 -7.54
N GLN A 345 -5.95 -12.69 -8.76
CA GLN A 345 -6.53 -11.96 -9.89
C GLN A 345 -7.93 -12.47 -10.28
N GLU A 346 -8.17 -13.76 -10.11
CA GLU A 346 -9.42 -14.44 -10.49
C GLU A 346 -10.39 -14.60 -9.30
N ILE A 347 -9.96 -14.24 -8.09
CA ILE A 347 -10.79 -14.39 -6.89
C ILE A 347 -11.78 -13.22 -6.78
N THR A 348 -13.06 -13.55 -6.74
CA THR A 348 -14.14 -12.57 -6.56
C THR A 348 -14.26 -12.10 -5.12
N ARG A 349 -14.80 -10.89 -4.93
CA ARG A 349 -15.11 -10.35 -3.59
C ARG A 349 -16.06 -11.28 -2.80
N SER A 350 -16.97 -11.97 -3.49
CA SER A 350 -17.90 -12.94 -2.89
C SER A 350 -17.19 -14.17 -2.33
N GLU A 351 -16.12 -14.64 -2.98
CA GLU A 351 -15.35 -15.80 -2.50
C GLU A 351 -14.50 -15.45 -1.28
N MET A 352 -14.03 -14.20 -1.17
CA MET A 352 -13.30 -13.72 0.00
C MET A 352 -14.20 -13.36 1.19
N ALA A 353 -15.48 -13.04 0.95
CA ALA A 353 -16.38 -12.53 1.99
C ALA A 353 -16.50 -13.40 3.25
N PRO A 354 -16.62 -14.74 3.17
CA PRO A 354 -16.68 -15.59 4.36
C PRO A 354 -15.41 -15.52 5.21
N VAL A 355 -14.24 -15.41 4.57
CA VAL A 355 -12.96 -15.31 5.29
C VAL A 355 -12.83 -13.95 5.97
N LEU A 356 -13.23 -12.88 5.28
CA LEU A 356 -13.24 -11.53 5.85
C LEU A 356 -14.19 -11.41 7.04
N HIS A 357 -15.36 -12.05 6.98
CA HIS A 357 -16.31 -12.08 8.09
C HIS A 357 -15.72 -12.78 9.32
N LYS A 358 -15.01 -13.90 9.14
CA LYS A 358 -14.28 -14.57 10.24
C LYS A 358 -13.20 -13.68 10.84
N ILE A 359 -12.50 -12.91 10.01
CA ILE A 359 -11.51 -11.92 10.46
C ILE A 359 -12.16 -10.83 11.29
N GLU A 360 -13.28 -10.31 10.81
CA GLU A 360 -14.05 -9.30 11.51
C GLU A 360 -14.57 -9.82 12.84
N ALA A 361 -14.95 -11.09 12.94
CA ALA A 361 -15.37 -11.79 14.16
C ALA A 361 -14.21 -12.22 15.08
N ASN A 362 -12.96 -11.92 14.72
CA ASN A 362 -11.75 -12.37 15.42
C ASN A 362 -11.70 -13.89 15.65
N GLU A 363 -12.27 -14.65 14.71
CA GLU A 363 -12.26 -16.11 14.74
C GLU A 363 -10.94 -16.64 14.18
N ASN A 364 -10.52 -17.82 14.67
CA ASN A 364 -9.39 -18.53 14.09
C ASN A 364 -9.71 -18.90 12.64
N ILE A 365 -8.90 -18.41 11.71
CA ILE A 365 -8.93 -18.88 10.33
C ILE A 365 -8.15 -20.19 10.32
N THR A 366 -8.85 -21.31 10.40
CA THR A 366 -8.22 -22.61 10.17
C THR A 366 -7.88 -22.75 8.68
N PRO A 367 -6.72 -23.33 8.32
CA PRO A 367 -6.40 -23.71 6.94
C PRO A 367 -7.25 -24.91 6.43
N VAL A 368 -8.54 -24.95 6.70
CA VAL A 368 -9.40 -26.09 6.35
C VAL A 368 -10.51 -25.64 5.40
N GLU A 369 -10.36 -26.11 4.16
CA GLU A 369 -11.41 -26.28 3.14
C GLU A 369 -12.05 -25.02 2.54
N SER A 370 -11.25 -23.98 2.25
CA SER A 370 -11.68 -23.05 1.20
C SER A 370 -11.36 -23.69 -0.16
N LYS A 371 -12.40 -24.04 -0.93
CA LYS A 371 -12.40 -24.45 -2.35
C LYS A 371 -11.79 -23.39 -3.30
N LEU A 372 -10.84 -22.59 -2.83
CA LEU A 372 -9.94 -21.86 -3.68
C LEU A 372 -8.87 -22.85 -4.13
N HIS A 373 -9.01 -23.40 -5.33
CA HIS A 373 -7.85 -23.86 -6.09
C HIS A 373 -6.95 -22.63 -6.26
N PHE A 374 -6.10 -22.36 -5.27
CA PHE A 374 -5.42 -21.08 -5.09
C PHE A 374 -4.36 -20.84 -6.17
N ILE A 375 -4.06 -21.84 -6.99
CA ILE A 375 -3.08 -21.72 -8.07
C ILE A 375 -3.84 -21.44 -9.35
N SER A 376 -3.96 -20.15 -9.64
CA SER A 376 -4.57 -19.66 -10.88
C SER A 376 -3.86 -20.25 -12.11
N GLU A 377 -4.61 -20.37 -13.23
CA GLU A 377 -4.00 -20.63 -14.55
C GLU A 377 -2.93 -19.56 -14.87
N SER A 378 -3.06 -18.36 -14.31
CA SER A 378 -2.09 -17.28 -14.46
C SER A 378 -0.66 -17.70 -14.08
N LEU A 379 -0.43 -18.56 -13.07
CA LEU A 379 0.92 -19.05 -12.74
C LEU A 379 1.53 -20.03 -13.77
N HIS A 380 0.69 -20.65 -14.61
CA HIS A 380 1.06 -21.65 -15.62
C HIS A 380 1.60 -21.03 -16.92
N CYS A 381 2.10 -19.80 -16.86
CA CYS A 381 2.79 -19.16 -17.97
C CYS A 381 3.98 -20.03 -18.42
N ASN A 382 3.94 -20.52 -19.66
CA ASN A 382 5.02 -21.24 -20.32
C ASN A 382 5.74 -20.29 -21.28
N GLU A 383 7.06 -20.18 -21.18
CA GLU A 383 7.85 -19.37 -22.10
C GLU A 383 8.65 -20.22 -23.08
N THR A 384 8.83 -19.68 -24.28
CA THR A 384 9.77 -20.17 -25.28
C THR A 384 10.83 -19.10 -25.51
N GLU A 385 12.03 -19.48 -25.93
CA GLU A 385 13.11 -18.50 -26.21
C GLU A 385 12.72 -17.46 -27.29
N GLN A 386 11.71 -17.78 -28.10
CA GLN A 386 11.12 -16.93 -29.13
C GLN A 386 10.13 -15.89 -28.56
N SER A 387 9.46 -16.18 -27.43
CA SER A 387 8.60 -15.20 -26.72
C SER A 387 9.41 -14.11 -26.00
N LEU A 388 10.70 -14.34 -25.74
CA LEU A 388 11.61 -13.35 -25.17
C LEU A 388 12.17 -12.35 -26.20
N LYS A 389 12.04 -12.61 -27.50
CA LYS A 389 12.52 -11.73 -28.58
C LYS A 389 11.41 -10.89 -29.24
N SER A 390 10.16 -11.17 -28.91
CA SER A 390 8.97 -10.48 -29.43
C SER A 390 8.09 -10.02 -28.28
N ILE A 391 7.37 -8.90 -28.44
CA ILE A 391 6.38 -8.51 -27.43
C ILE A 391 5.12 -9.38 -27.61
N PRO A 392 4.48 -9.84 -26.52
CA PRO A 392 3.14 -10.42 -26.60
C PRO A 392 2.19 -9.44 -27.29
N VAL A 393 1.22 -9.94 -28.06
CA VAL A 393 0.24 -9.09 -28.80
C VAL A 393 -0.42 -8.02 -27.90
N HIS A 394 -0.47 -8.25 -26.60
CA HIS A 394 -0.85 -7.25 -25.60
C HIS A 394 0.04 -7.34 -24.34
N PHE A 395 0.87 -6.31 -24.08
CA PHE A 395 1.69 -6.18 -22.88
C PHE A 395 0.98 -5.29 -21.87
N SER A 396 0.55 -5.88 -20.74
CA SER A 396 -0.27 -5.20 -19.74
C SER A 396 0.41 -5.23 -18.38
N SER A 397 0.43 -4.07 -17.71
CA SER A 397 0.93 -3.89 -16.36
C SER A 397 0.18 -4.71 -15.31
N GLU A 398 -1.04 -5.11 -15.62
CA GLU A 398 -1.88 -5.93 -14.73
C GLU A 398 -1.75 -7.43 -15.04
N SER A 399 -1.07 -7.83 -16.12
CA SER A 399 -0.90 -9.26 -16.45
C SER A 399 0.30 -9.85 -15.74
N TYR A 400 0.10 -10.97 -15.04
CA TYR A 400 1.21 -11.72 -14.43
C TYR A 400 2.24 -12.18 -15.48
N SER A 401 1.81 -12.47 -16.71
CA SER A 401 2.74 -12.86 -17.78
C SER A 401 3.78 -11.77 -18.06
N SER A 402 3.40 -10.48 -17.98
CA SER A 402 4.33 -9.37 -18.21
C SER A 402 5.38 -9.24 -17.10
N VAL A 403 5.02 -9.66 -15.88
CA VAL A 403 5.94 -9.71 -14.73
C VAL A 403 6.82 -10.96 -14.76
N TYR A 404 6.24 -12.13 -15.05
CA TYR A 404 6.98 -13.39 -15.16
C TYR A 404 8.08 -13.33 -16.22
N ASN A 405 7.80 -12.66 -17.34
CA ASN A 405 8.73 -12.49 -18.47
C ASN A 405 9.91 -11.55 -18.17
N GLN A 406 10.02 -10.96 -16.98
CA GLN A 406 11.14 -10.05 -16.65
C GLN A 406 12.48 -10.80 -16.56
N VAL A 407 13.57 -10.13 -16.96
CA VAL A 407 14.90 -10.76 -17.05
C VAL A 407 15.38 -11.18 -15.66
N THR A 408 15.79 -12.43 -15.49
CA THR A 408 16.32 -12.97 -14.21
C THR A 408 17.83 -12.80 -14.05
N ASN A 409 18.54 -12.65 -15.17
CA ASN A 409 20.00 -12.73 -15.27
C ASN A 409 20.59 -14.04 -14.66
N THR A 410 19.83 -15.14 -14.64
CA THR A 410 20.22 -16.43 -14.02
C THR A 410 21.63 -16.86 -14.42
N ASN A 411 21.97 -16.78 -15.71
CA ASN A 411 23.27 -17.22 -16.25
C ASN A 411 24.46 -16.33 -15.84
N ARG A 412 24.20 -15.15 -15.26
CA ARG A 412 25.23 -14.22 -14.76
C ARG A 412 25.39 -14.26 -13.24
N ARG A 413 24.61 -15.07 -12.55
CA ARG A 413 24.63 -15.20 -11.09
C ARG A 413 25.59 -16.31 -10.69
N SER A 414 26.27 -16.13 -9.56
CA SER A 414 27.11 -17.18 -8.99
C SER A 414 26.25 -18.30 -8.40
N ALA A 415 26.81 -19.52 -8.30
CA ALA A 415 26.14 -20.64 -7.65
C ALA A 415 25.74 -20.31 -6.20
N SER A 416 26.55 -19.53 -5.47
CA SER A 416 26.24 -19.10 -4.10
C SER A 416 25.06 -18.12 -4.04
N ASP A 417 24.95 -17.15 -4.96
CA ASP A 417 23.79 -16.25 -5.03
C ASP A 417 22.51 -17.03 -5.34
N LEU A 418 22.55 -17.89 -6.36
CA LEU A 418 21.40 -18.73 -6.73
C LEU A 418 21.00 -19.67 -5.60
N PHE A 419 21.96 -20.27 -4.90
CA PHE A 419 21.69 -21.16 -3.77
C PHE A 419 21.00 -20.42 -2.63
N LYS A 420 21.50 -19.24 -2.24
CA LYS A 420 20.85 -18.41 -1.20
C LYS A 420 19.41 -18.03 -1.59
N ARG A 421 19.19 -17.59 -2.83
CA ARG A 421 17.82 -17.29 -3.33
C ARG A 421 16.92 -18.52 -3.34
N THR A 422 17.47 -19.69 -3.63
CA THR A 422 16.72 -20.94 -3.61
C THR A 422 16.30 -21.30 -2.17
N VAL A 423 17.18 -21.15 -1.19
CA VAL A 423 16.85 -21.29 0.23
C VAL A 423 15.76 -20.30 0.64
N THR A 424 15.87 -19.03 0.21
CA THR A 424 14.83 -18.01 0.42
C THR A 424 13.49 -18.42 -0.20
N ALA A 425 13.49 -18.90 -1.45
CA ALA A 425 12.28 -19.34 -2.14
C ALA A 425 11.61 -20.51 -1.40
N CYS A 426 12.38 -21.51 -0.96
CA CYS A 426 11.88 -22.63 -0.18
C CYS A 426 11.28 -22.18 1.17
N PHE A 427 11.89 -21.18 1.83
CA PHE A 427 11.31 -20.62 3.06
C PHE A 427 9.99 -19.89 2.79
N LEU A 428 9.94 -19.02 1.77
CA LEU A 428 8.72 -18.32 1.37
C LEU A 428 7.62 -19.29 0.92
N LEU A 429 7.98 -20.40 0.29
CA LEU A 429 7.06 -21.49 -0.06
C LEU A 429 6.45 -22.14 1.19
N ARG A 430 7.25 -22.37 2.24
CA ARG A 430 6.74 -22.87 3.52
C ARG A 430 5.85 -21.85 4.24
N CYS A 431 6.17 -20.55 4.17
CA CYS A 431 5.27 -19.48 4.64
C CYS A 431 3.97 -19.42 3.84
N PHE A 432 4.03 -19.72 2.53
CA PHE A 432 2.85 -19.76 1.69
C PHE A 432 1.95 -20.94 2.07
N GLN A 433 2.51 -22.14 2.17
CA GLN A 433 1.80 -23.36 2.58
C GLN A 433 1.21 -23.26 3.99
N SER A 434 1.87 -22.57 4.93
CA SER A 434 1.31 -22.34 6.26
C SER A 434 0.03 -21.49 6.27
N VAL A 435 -0.19 -20.72 5.19
CA VAL A 435 -1.33 -19.82 5.04
C VAL A 435 -2.42 -20.44 4.16
N VAL A 436 -2.04 -21.03 3.02
CA VAL A 436 -3.01 -21.55 2.02
C VAL A 436 -3.21 -23.07 2.07
N GLY A 437 -2.43 -23.78 2.89
CA GLY A 437 -2.39 -25.24 2.92
C GLY A 437 -1.40 -25.83 1.91
N ASP A 438 -1.23 -27.15 1.97
CA ASP A 438 -0.39 -27.88 1.02
C ASP A 438 -1.04 -27.92 -0.37
N SER A 439 -0.24 -27.73 -1.42
CA SER A 439 -0.70 -27.71 -2.81
C SER A 439 0.01 -28.76 -3.64
N LYS A 440 -0.69 -29.32 -4.63
CA LYS A 440 -0.12 -30.22 -5.64
C LYS A 440 0.91 -29.52 -6.54
N ASP A 441 0.85 -28.20 -6.66
CA ASP A 441 1.78 -27.42 -7.48
C ASP A 441 2.86 -26.71 -6.63
N GLU A 442 3.28 -27.34 -5.53
CA GLU A 442 4.41 -26.88 -4.70
C GLU A 442 5.63 -26.50 -5.53
N MET A 443 5.97 -27.33 -6.53
CA MET A 443 7.11 -27.09 -7.43
C MET A 443 6.91 -25.85 -8.31
N LEU A 444 5.69 -25.63 -8.78
CA LEU A 444 5.36 -24.44 -9.57
C LEU A 444 5.52 -23.19 -8.70
N VAL A 445 4.91 -23.15 -7.50
CA VAL A 445 5.00 -21.99 -6.61
C VAL A 445 6.44 -21.73 -6.19
N GLY A 446 7.18 -22.78 -5.79
CA GLY A 446 8.58 -22.67 -5.39
C GLY A 446 9.45 -22.12 -6.52
N SER A 447 9.29 -22.62 -7.76
CA SER A 447 10.08 -22.13 -8.89
C SER A 447 9.72 -20.70 -9.26
N ARG A 448 8.44 -20.29 -9.19
CA ARG A 448 8.03 -18.90 -9.43
C ARG A 448 8.57 -17.95 -8.35
N LEU A 449 8.58 -18.36 -7.08
CA LEU A 449 9.24 -17.60 -6.01
C LEU A 449 10.73 -17.38 -6.32
N LEU A 450 11.44 -18.42 -6.75
CA LEU A 450 12.85 -18.32 -7.14
C LEU A 450 13.06 -17.44 -8.38
N THR A 451 12.22 -17.58 -9.39
CA THR A 451 12.25 -16.73 -10.59
C THR A 451 12.10 -15.25 -10.19
N HIS A 452 11.13 -14.92 -9.33
CA HIS A 452 10.90 -13.53 -8.89
C HIS A 452 11.96 -13.00 -7.95
N LEU A 453 12.58 -13.83 -7.11
CA LEU A 453 13.78 -13.42 -6.36
C LEU A 453 14.92 -13.02 -7.30
N GLN A 454 15.05 -13.68 -8.46
CA GLN A 454 16.06 -13.32 -9.45
C GLN A 454 15.66 -12.08 -10.27
N SER A 455 14.41 -12.01 -10.75
CA SER A 455 13.95 -10.89 -11.59
C SER A 455 13.85 -9.59 -10.78
N CYS A 456 13.22 -9.58 -9.60
CA CYS A 456 13.05 -8.38 -8.81
C CYS A 456 14.38 -7.72 -8.42
N ALA A 457 15.46 -8.50 -8.24
CA ALA A 457 16.78 -7.97 -7.96
C ALA A 457 17.38 -7.08 -9.07
N CYS A 458 16.79 -7.08 -10.27
CA CYS A 458 17.22 -6.21 -11.37
C CYS A 458 16.06 -5.48 -12.10
N ASN A 459 14.80 -5.78 -11.77
CA ASN A 459 13.62 -5.18 -12.40
C ASN A 459 12.68 -4.48 -11.42
N ALA A 460 12.85 -4.66 -10.10
CA ALA A 460 12.06 -3.94 -9.12
C ALA A 460 12.60 -2.52 -8.94
N TYR A 461 11.69 -1.61 -8.64
CA TYR A 461 11.92 -0.19 -8.57
C TYR A 461 11.57 0.33 -7.20
N GLN A 462 12.48 1.10 -6.62
CA GLN A 462 12.24 1.82 -5.38
C GLN A 462 11.05 2.77 -5.55
N ILE A 463 10.14 2.77 -4.56
CA ILE A 463 9.13 3.80 -4.36
C ILE A 463 9.72 4.80 -3.37
N SER A 464 9.76 6.06 -3.80
CA SER A 464 10.26 7.16 -2.99
C SER A 464 9.26 8.29 -2.90
N GLU A 465 9.35 9.03 -1.80
CA GLU A 465 8.67 10.30 -1.59
C GLU A 465 9.69 11.44 -1.42
N GLN A 466 9.25 12.66 -1.71
CA GLN A 466 10.02 13.87 -1.46
C GLN A 466 9.58 14.49 -0.14
N VAL A 467 10.43 14.40 0.87
CA VAL A 467 10.21 15.01 2.18
C VAL A 467 10.74 16.44 2.11
N VAL A 468 9.87 17.41 2.36
CA VAL A 468 10.20 18.84 2.36
C VAL A 468 10.12 19.38 3.79
N PRO A 469 11.23 19.45 4.54
CA PRO A 469 11.21 19.87 5.94
C PRO A 469 10.70 21.31 6.06
N GLN A 470 9.57 21.52 6.72
CA GLN A 470 9.00 22.86 6.99
C GLN A 470 8.81 23.73 5.72
N GLY A 471 8.57 23.10 4.56
CA GLY A 471 8.44 23.82 3.29
C GLY A 471 9.77 24.28 2.67
N ASP A 472 10.91 23.92 3.27
CA ASP A 472 12.23 24.20 2.72
C ASP A 472 12.57 23.24 1.57
N ILE A 473 12.18 23.64 0.37
CA ILE A 473 12.42 22.90 -0.88
C ILE A 473 13.92 22.66 -1.10
N LYS A 474 14.80 23.58 -0.66
CA LYS A 474 16.26 23.44 -0.86
C LYS A 474 16.84 22.29 -0.04
N ASN A 475 16.25 22.03 1.12
CA ASN A 475 16.63 20.94 2.01
C ASN A 475 15.70 19.72 1.88
N SER A 476 14.98 19.63 0.75
CA SER A 476 14.18 18.44 0.46
C SER A 476 15.08 17.20 0.34
N LYS A 477 14.54 16.07 0.80
CA LYS A 477 15.23 14.78 0.78
C LYS A 477 14.31 13.74 0.18
N GLU A 478 14.89 12.88 -0.65
CA GLU A 478 14.22 11.69 -1.11
C GLU A 478 14.26 10.62 -0.02
N ALA A 479 13.08 10.13 0.38
CA ALA A 479 12.95 9.05 1.35
C ALA A 479 12.43 7.79 0.64
N GLU A 480 13.07 6.65 0.90
CA GLU A 480 12.58 5.35 0.44
C GLU A 480 11.41 4.90 1.31
N ILE A 481 10.26 4.68 0.67
CA ILE A 481 9.06 4.17 1.35
C ILE A 481 8.70 2.75 0.94
N GLY A 482 9.40 2.16 -0.04
CA GLY A 482 9.10 0.81 -0.50
C GLY A 482 9.72 0.42 -1.83
N GLY A 483 9.24 -0.69 -2.40
CA GLY A 483 9.67 -1.21 -3.69
C GLY A 483 8.51 -1.85 -4.46
N ALA A 484 8.60 -1.88 -5.79
CA ALA A 484 7.50 -2.35 -6.62
C ALA A 484 7.93 -2.82 -8.01
N VAL A 485 7.08 -3.62 -8.64
CA VAL A 485 7.31 -4.21 -9.96
C VAL A 485 6.42 -3.53 -11.01
N TYR A 486 7.08 -3.00 -12.03
CA TYR A 486 6.49 -2.21 -13.10
C TYR A 486 6.98 -2.78 -14.43
N PRO A 487 6.25 -3.74 -15.03
CA PRO A 487 6.76 -4.50 -16.17
C PRO A 487 7.07 -3.63 -17.38
N THR A 488 6.34 -2.53 -17.60
CA THR A 488 6.62 -1.59 -18.71
C THR A 488 7.83 -0.72 -18.42
N VAL A 489 7.93 -0.17 -17.21
CA VAL A 489 9.09 0.62 -16.79
C VAL A 489 10.37 -0.23 -16.82
N SER A 490 10.30 -1.53 -16.50
CA SER A 490 11.45 -2.45 -16.63
C SER A 490 11.99 -2.60 -18.04
N LEU A 491 11.23 -2.21 -19.08
CA LEU A 491 11.73 -2.15 -20.46
C LEU A 491 12.59 -0.91 -20.73
N CYS A 492 12.69 0.02 -19.78
CA CYS A 492 13.64 1.12 -19.82
C CYS A 492 14.95 0.66 -19.16
N ASN A 493 15.94 0.33 -19.98
CA ASN A 493 17.25 -0.18 -19.53
C ASN A 493 18.00 0.82 -18.64
N HIS A 494 18.80 0.41 -17.67
CA HIS A 494 19.54 1.37 -16.85
C HIS A 494 20.57 2.19 -17.66
N SER A 495 20.72 3.49 -17.35
CA SER A 495 21.74 4.36 -17.95
C SER A 495 22.32 5.33 -16.93
N CYS A 496 23.65 5.48 -16.96
CA CYS A 496 24.36 6.48 -16.16
C CYS A 496 24.08 7.92 -16.61
N SER A 497 23.58 8.11 -17.84
CA SER A 497 23.14 9.41 -18.37
C SER A 497 21.72 9.31 -18.93
N PRO A 498 20.71 9.32 -18.06
CA PRO A 498 19.33 9.06 -18.45
C PRO A 498 18.72 10.26 -19.21
N ASN A 499 18.11 10.00 -20.36
CA ASN A 499 17.33 10.99 -21.14
C ASN A 499 15.86 11.08 -20.69
N VAL A 500 15.53 10.47 -19.56
CA VAL A 500 14.20 10.44 -18.98
C VAL A 500 14.29 10.38 -17.46
N VAL A 501 13.30 10.93 -16.77
CA VAL A 501 13.22 10.87 -15.31
C VAL A 501 11.89 10.36 -14.81
N ARG A 502 11.95 9.71 -13.66
CA ARG A 502 10.90 8.92 -13.06
C ARG A 502 10.35 9.62 -11.82
N HIS A 503 9.02 9.70 -11.70
CA HIS A 503 8.34 10.29 -10.53
C HIS A 503 7.25 9.37 -9.96
N SER A 504 7.30 9.06 -8.66
CA SER A 504 6.24 8.30 -7.98
C SER A 504 5.08 9.26 -7.73
N LYS A 505 3.87 8.93 -8.18
CA LYS A 505 2.67 9.69 -7.82
C LYS A 505 1.72 8.82 -7.02
N ALA A 506 1.46 9.24 -5.78
CA ALA A 506 0.36 8.72 -4.98
C ALA A 506 -0.95 9.20 -5.59
N PRO A 507 -2.03 8.41 -5.50
CA PRO A 507 -3.36 8.97 -5.69
C PRO A 507 -3.54 10.09 -4.67
N GLU A 508 -3.87 11.30 -5.12
CA GLU A 508 -4.07 12.42 -4.21
C GLU A 508 -5.23 12.08 -3.26
N ARG A 509 -4.90 11.80 -2.00
CA ARG A 509 -5.86 11.88 -0.92
C ARG A 509 -5.83 13.29 -0.40
N ARG A 510 -6.88 14.04 -0.74
CA ARG A 510 -7.11 15.39 -0.25
C ARG A 510 -7.20 15.37 1.29
N TYR A 511 -6.07 15.54 1.96
CA TYR A 511 -6.01 15.97 3.37
C TYR A 511 -5.78 17.48 3.48
N HIS A 512 -5.16 18.08 2.44
CA HIS A 512 -4.78 19.49 2.38
C HIS A 512 -5.79 20.40 1.67
N SER A 513 -6.79 19.86 0.96
CA SER A 513 -7.72 20.67 0.18
C SER A 513 -9.01 21.04 0.91
N ASP A 514 -9.05 21.00 2.26
CA ASP A 514 -10.22 21.46 3.03
C ASP A 514 -10.41 23.00 2.96
N ILE A 515 -9.67 23.71 2.08
CA ILE A 515 -9.94 25.09 1.62
C ILE A 515 -10.62 25.15 0.23
N SER A 516 -10.78 24.05 -0.53
CA SER A 516 -11.62 24.08 -1.73
C SER A 516 -12.25 22.73 -2.15
N LYS A 517 -13.57 22.71 -1.93
CA LYS A 517 -14.66 22.03 -2.67
C LYS A 517 -14.43 20.61 -3.23
N SER A 518 -15.27 19.72 -2.72
CA SER A 518 -15.45 18.29 -2.99
C SER A 518 -15.89 17.95 -4.43
N LEU A 519 -15.52 16.75 -4.90
CA LEU A 519 -16.42 15.67 -5.40
C LEU A 519 -15.62 14.47 -5.93
N GLY A 520 -16.18 13.26 -5.86
CA GLY A 520 -15.82 12.13 -6.74
C GLY A 520 -14.69 11.22 -6.27
N SER A 521 -15.04 10.10 -5.65
CA SER A 521 -14.17 8.95 -5.45
C SER A 521 -14.21 8.04 -6.70
N SER A 522 -13.12 8.01 -7.45
CA SER A 522 -12.83 6.96 -8.43
C SER A 522 -11.42 6.44 -8.20
N GLY A 523 -11.27 5.11 -8.19
CA GLY A 523 -10.04 4.32 -8.33
C GLY A 523 -8.70 4.96 -7.93
N VAL A 524 -8.18 4.54 -6.79
CA VAL A 524 -6.92 4.98 -6.17
C VAL A 524 -5.80 4.01 -6.56
N ASP A 525 -4.95 4.36 -7.52
CA ASP A 525 -3.77 3.55 -7.91
C ASP A 525 -2.54 4.41 -8.23
N TRP A 526 -1.35 4.05 -7.76
CA TRP A 526 -0.10 4.77 -8.06
C TRP A 526 0.28 4.70 -9.53
N CYS A 527 0.88 5.75 -10.08
CA CYS A 527 1.51 5.69 -11.40
C CYS A 527 2.92 6.30 -11.39
N TRP A 528 3.84 5.72 -12.16
CA TRP A 528 5.08 6.41 -12.52
C TRP A 528 4.89 7.34 -13.69
N VAL A 529 5.55 8.48 -13.66
CA VAL A 529 5.56 9.43 -14.77
C VAL A 529 6.99 9.55 -15.28
N TRP A 530 7.19 9.26 -16.57
CA TRP A 530 8.49 9.43 -17.23
C TRP A 530 8.49 10.65 -18.12
N SER A 531 9.39 11.62 -17.90
CA SER A 531 9.51 12.82 -18.76
C SER A 531 10.85 12.92 -19.50
N ALA A 532 10.81 13.26 -20.79
CA ALA A 532 12.02 13.40 -21.62
C ALA A 532 12.91 14.57 -21.19
N ARG A 533 14.24 14.38 -21.22
CA ARG A 533 15.29 15.39 -20.96
C ARG A 533 16.19 15.59 -22.19
N LYS A 534 16.96 16.69 -22.20
CA LYS A 534 17.90 17.03 -23.27
C LYS A 534 18.99 15.94 -23.39
N GLY A 535 18.97 15.17 -24.47
CA GLY A 535 20.00 14.19 -24.83
C GLY A 535 20.14 14.12 -26.35
N GLY A 536 21.37 14.17 -26.87
CA GLY A 536 21.64 14.18 -28.30
C GLY A 536 21.49 12.80 -28.95
N GLY A 537 20.82 12.77 -30.11
CA GLY A 537 20.79 11.61 -31.02
C GLY A 537 19.67 10.61 -30.77
N ARG A 538 19.15 10.02 -31.86
CA ARG A 538 18.17 8.94 -31.91
C ARG A 538 18.70 7.68 -31.20
N THR A 539 18.61 7.65 -29.88
CA THR A 539 19.08 6.54 -29.04
C THR A 539 17.98 6.09 -28.08
N SER A 540 18.06 4.83 -27.65
CA SER A 540 17.08 4.19 -26.75
C SER A 540 16.73 5.09 -25.56
N LEU A 541 15.51 4.97 -25.03
CA LEU A 541 15.21 5.51 -23.70
C LEU A 541 16.20 4.86 -22.75
N LEU A 542 17.09 5.67 -22.16
CA LEU A 542 18.20 5.26 -21.30
C LEU A 542 19.35 4.50 -22.00
N GLY A 543 19.91 5.02 -23.07
CA GLY A 543 21.20 4.50 -23.53
C GLY A 543 21.96 5.44 -24.42
N GLY A 544 22.52 6.49 -23.82
CA GLY A 544 23.60 7.26 -24.44
C GLY A 544 24.88 6.44 -24.42
N GLY A 545 25.33 6.01 -25.60
CA GLY A 545 26.72 5.61 -25.79
C GLY A 545 27.58 6.87 -25.79
N GLY A 546 28.29 7.10 -24.70
CA GLY A 546 29.45 7.97 -24.70
C GLY A 546 30.69 7.08 -24.76
N GLU A 547 31.34 7.04 -25.92
CA GLU A 547 32.76 6.70 -25.98
C GLU A 547 33.51 7.74 -25.14
N GLY A 548 34.06 7.30 -24.01
CA GLY A 548 34.96 8.08 -23.18
C GLY A 548 36.07 7.16 -22.71
N GLN A 549 37.20 7.21 -23.41
CA GLN A 549 38.47 6.71 -22.88
C GLN A 549 38.78 7.44 -21.56
N GLY A 550 39.21 6.69 -20.55
CA GLY A 550 39.63 7.17 -19.23
C GLY A 550 39.80 6.03 -18.26
#